data_AF-A0A7C6J4G0-F1
#
_entry.id   AF-A0A7C6J4G0-F1
#
_cell.length_a   1.000
_cell.length_b   1.000
_cell.length_c   1.000
_cell.angle_alpha   90.00
_cell.angle_beta   90.00
_cell.angle_gamma   90.00
#
_symmetry.space_group_name_H-M   'P 1'
#
loop_
_entity.id
_entity.type
_entity.pdbx_description
1 polymer ?
#
loop_
_entity_poly.entity_id
_entity_poly.type
_entity_poly.pdbx_seq_one_letter_code
_entity_poly.pdbx_strand_id
1 'polypeptide(L)'
;MKHSTARYLILFLSFAFGVFLLAPVTGSQGEEGFYPALPGRFFLADANGNQVPDHLGFTVLVKGNYAGEKFWLCGELQALVGDNWQTLAYTAQEFDWAGAPVEASIYFYGGEIRRLQQDGPFRLLLQLKGVDVDRQEFAGFTPSYQHEAFEKSDLVLTGGEAKKTSEVLKMVEDWAKSSRVTLGPLEEATFTFDRWRLDFQGTRREPARRVWVEPTGEISCATRVRARG
;
A
#
# COMPACT_ATOMS: atom_id res chain seq x y z
N MET A 1 -0.50 -22.12 81.02
CA MET A 1 -1.43 -23.09 80.41
C MET A 1 -1.03 -23.32 78.97
N LYS A 2 -0.96 -24.61 78.58
CA LYS A 2 -0.60 -25.11 77.25
C LYS A 2 -1.76 -24.98 76.27
N HIS A 3 -1.43 -24.88 74.97
CA HIS A 3 -1.99 -25.56 73.77
C HIS A 3 -1.78 -24.62 72.56
N SER A 4 -0.85 -24.88 71.63
CA SER A 4 -0.76 -25.95 70.60
C SER A 4 -1.56 -25.63 69.32
N THR A 5 -0.81 -25.21 68.28
CA THR A 5 -0.83 -25.64 66.87
C THR A 5 -2.14 -25.81 66.08
N ALA A 6 -2.26 -25.10 64.95
CA ALA A 6 -2.57 -25.61 63.59
C ALA A 6 -2.55 -24.41 62.59
N ARG A 7 -1.60 -24.31 61.65
CA ARG A 7 -1.52 -24.92 60.30
C ARG A 7 -2.39 -24.25 59.21
N TYR A 8 -1.67 -23.55 58.31
CA TYR A 8 -1.87 -23.27 56.89
C TYR A 8 -3.09 -22.48 56.39
N LEU A 9 -2.81 -21.32 55.77
CA LEU A 9 -3.23 -21.09 54.38
C LEU A 9 -2.20 -20.17 53.71
N ILE A 10 -1.44 -20.73 52.76
CA ILE A 10 -0.62 -19.98 51.80
C ILE A 10 -1.58 -19.49 50.72
N LEU A 11 -1.65 -18.18 50.52
CA LEU A 11 -2.29 -17.58 49.35
C LEU A 11 -1.29 -16.62 48.71
N PHE A 12 -0.62 -17.14 47.67
CA PHE A 12 0.12 -16.37 46.69
C PHE A 12 -0.85 -15.41 45.99
N LEU A 13 -0.61 -14.11 46.09
CA LEU A 13 -1.12 -13.15 45.12
C LEU A 13 0.05 -12.32 44.60
N SER A 14 0.62 -12.80 43.49
CA SER A 14 1.59 -12.09 42.69
C SER A 14 0.93 -10.86 42.06
N PHE A 15 1.20 -9.68 42.62
CA PHE A 15 0.87 -8.40 42.03
C PHE A 15 1.85 -8.15 40.87
N ALA A 16 1.57 -8.73 39.70
CA ALA A 16 2.24 -8.36 38.46
C ALA A 16 1.75 -6.97 38.06
N PHE A 17 2.47 -5.94 38.51
CA PHE A 17 2.29 -4.56 38.06
C PHE A 17 2.75 -4.51 36.59
N GLY A 18 1.80 -4.68 35.68
CA GLY A 18 2.02 -4.47 34.25
C GLY A 18 2.33 -3.00 34.02
N VAL A 19 3.60 -2.68 33.80
CA VAL A 19 4.02 -1.41 33.21
C VAL A 19 3.57 -1.45 31.75
N PHE A 20 2.32 -1.06 31.50
CA PHE A 20 1.92 -0.57 30.19
C PHE A 20 2.72 0.70 29.95
N LEU A 21 3.78 0.59 29.14
CA LEU A 21 4.40 1.74 28.50
C LEU A 21 3.34 2.34 27.58
N LEU A 22 2.56 3.29 28.12
CA LEU A 22 1.83 4.27 27.34
C LEU A 22 2.89 5.05 26.57
N ALA A 23 3.15 4.64 25.33
CA ALA A 23 3.74 5.54 24.36
C ALA A 23 2.86 6.80 24.34
N PRO A 24 3.44 8.01 24.37
CA PRO A 24 2.65 9.21 24.20
C PRO A 24 2.00 9.12 22.83
N VAL A 25 0.68 8.90 22.81
CA VAL A 25 -0.16 9.29 21.69
C VAL A 25 -0.03 10.80 21.64
N THR A 26 0.90 11.30 20.84
CA THR A 26 0.88 12.69 20.37
C THR A 26 -0.31 12.82 19.43
N GLY A 27 -1.51 12.79 20.00
CA GLY A 27 -2.69 13.34 19.34
C GLY A 27 -2.49 14.84 19.35
N SER A 28 -2.31 15.44 18.18
CA SER A 28 -2.37 16.89 18.04
C SER A 28 -3.79 17.33 18.42
N GLN A 29 -3.93 17.78 19.67
CA GLN A 29 -5.10 18.54 20.08
C GLN A 29 -5.10 19.84 19.28
N GLY A 30 -6.04 19.97 18.35
CA GLY A 30 -6.45 21.24 17.76
C GLY A 30 -5.73 21.65 16.48
N GLU A 31 -5.55 20.75 15.51
CA GLU A 31 -5.19 21.22 14.17
C GLU A 31 -6.39 21.88 13.48
N GLU A 32 -6.41 23.21 13.50
CA GLU A 32 -7.15 23.99 12.51
C GLU A 32 -6.52 23.76 11.13
N GLY A 33 -7.28 23.23 10.18
CA GLY A 33 -6.80 22.96 8.83
C GLY A 33 -7.44 21.71 8.22
N PHE A 34 -6.96 21.32 7.04
CA PHE A 34 -7.35 20.11 6.33
C PHE A 34 -6.36 18.98 6.63
N TYR A 35 -6.82 17.87 7.22
CA TYR A 35 -5.97 16.81 7.77
C TYR A 35 -6.64 15.41 7.77
N PRO A 36 -5.85 14.32 7.75
CA PRO A 36 -6.35 12.98 8.02
C PRO A 36 -6.58 12.78 9.53
N ALA A 37 -7.79 12.42 9.94
CA ALA A 37 -8.11 12.12 11.33
C ALA A 37 -7.63 10.71 11.71
N LEU A 38 -6.36 10.60 12.09
CA LEU A 38 -5.73 9.37 12.55
C LEU A 38 -6.16 8.98 13.98
N PRO A 39 -6.14 7.68 14.34
CA PRO A 39 -5.72 6.55 13.50
C PRO A 39 -6.76 6.17 12.45
N GLY A 40 -6.30 5.73 11.28
CA GLY A 40 -7.13 5.06 10.29
C GLY A 40 -7.23 3.55 10.56
N ARG A 41 -7.68 2.79 9.55
CA ARG A 41 -7.85 1.33 9.65
C ARG A 41 -7.30 0.62 8.41
N PHE A 42 -6.46 -0.37 8.63
CA PHE A 42 -6.05 -1.33 7.60
C PHE A 42 -7.08 -2.44 7.42
N PHE A 43 -7.22 -2.92 6.18
CA PHE A 43 -8.07 -4.05 5.84
C PHE A 43 -7.53 -4.80 4.62
N LEU A 44 -7.94 -6.05 4.47
CA LEU A 44 -7.65 -6.84 3.26
C LEU A 44 -8.85 -6.70 2.32
N ALA A 45 -8.60 -6.38 1.06
CA ALA A 45 -9.62 -6.30 0.04
C ALA A 45 -9.49 -7.47 -0.94
N ASP A 46 -10.65 -7.98 -1.36
CA ASP A 46 -10.83 -8.98 -2.41
C ASP A 46 -11.66 -8.30 -3.51
N ALA A 47 -10.97 -7.59 -4.39
CA ALA A 47 -11.59 -6.76 -5.42
C ALA A 47 -12.17 -7.62 -6.56
N ASN A 48 -11.61 -8.80 -6.83
CA ASN A 48 -12.10 -9.70 -7.87
C ASN A 48 -13.17 -10.71 -7.39
N GLY A 49 -13.42 -10.79 -6.08
CA GLY A 49 -14.49 -11.58 -5.47
C GLY A 49 -14.21 -13.08 -5.39
N ASN A 50 -12.94 -13.50 -5.39
CA ASN A 50 -12.55 -14.91 -5.39
C ASN A 50 -12.21 -15.48 -3.99
N GLN A 51 -12.45 -14.70 -2.94
CA GLN A 51 -12.19 -15.00 -1.53
C GLN A 51 -10.71 -15.03 -1.11
N VAL A 52 -9.81 -14.60 -1.99
CA VAL A 52 -8.39 -14.43 -1.69
C VAL A 52 -8.08 -12.93 -1.76
N PRO A 53 -7.50 -12.33 -0.71
CA PRO A 53 -7.11 -10.92 -0.75
C PRO A 53 -6.20 -10.60 -1.93
N ASP A 54 -6.55 -9.59 -2.70
CA ASP A 54 -5.74 -9.07 -3.81
C ASP A 54 -5.15 -7.68 -3.53
N HIS A 55 -5.62 -6.99 -2.49
CA HIS A 55 -5.07 -5.71 -2.05
C HIS A 55 -5.00 -5.57 -0.53
N LEU A 56 -4.03 -4.78 -0.07
CA LEU A 56 -4.01 -4.20 1.27
C LEU A 56 -4.62 -2.79 1.21
N GLY A 57 -5.76 -2.59 1.85
CA GLY A 57 -6.43 -1.31 1.94
C GLY A 57 -6.13 -0.55 3.23
N PHE A 58 -6.20 0.77 3.16
CA PHE A 58 -6.21 1.66 4.33
C PHE A 58 -7.29 2.71 4.18
N THR A 59 -8.16 2.85 5.18
CA THR A 59 -9.22 3.87 5.23
C THR A 59 -8.98 4.85 6.37
N VAL A 60 -9.25 6.13 6.13
CA VAL A 60 -9.15 7.20 7.13
C VAL A 60 -10.20 8.27 6.86
N LEU A 61 -10.69 8.89 7.93
CA LEU A 61 -11.59 10.04 7.83
C LEU A 61 -10.76 11.30 7.63
N VAL A 62 -10.94 12.00 6.51
CA VAL A 62 -10.31 13.30 6.26
C VAL A 62 -11.26 14.41 6.72
N LYS A 63 -10.74 15.37 7.48
CA LYS A 63 -11.51 16.46 8.10
C LYS A 63 -10.86 17.80 7.82
N GLY A 64 -11.63 18.87 8.01
CA GLY A 64 -11.10 20.24 8.03
C GLY A 64 -11.82 21.20 7.11
N ASN A 65 -11.16 22.32 6.85
CA ASN A 65 -11.58 23.30 5.85
C ASN A 65 -10.59 23.24 4.70
N TYR A 66 -11.06 22.82 3.52
CA TYR A 66 -10.27 22.78 2.30
C TYR A 66 -10.93 23.65 1.24
N ALA A 67 -10.15 24.56 0.67
CA ALA A 67 -10.63 25.53 -0.31
C ALA A 67 -10.68 24.97 -1.74
N GLY A 68 -10.01 23.84 -1.99
CA GLY A 68 -10.05 23.16 -3.29
C GLY A 68 -11.25 22.23 -3.42
N GLU A 69 -11.60 21.90 -4.66
CA GLU A 69 -12.65 20.91 -4.97
C GLU A 69 -12.15 19.47 -4.83
N LYS A 70 -10.84 19.25 -5.01
CA LYS A 70 -10.20 17.94 -5.07
C LYS A 70 -8.91 17.90 -4.28
N PHE A 71 -8.67 16.80 -3.58
CA PHE A 71 -7.41 16.54 -2.89
C PHE A 71 -6.91 15.13 -3.21
N TRP A 72 -5.63 14.88 -2.94
CA TRP A 72 -5.00 13.59 -3.13
C TRP A 72 -4.63 13.00 -1.77
N LEU A 73 -5.07 11.77 -1.53
CA LEU A 73 -4.55 10.93 -0.46
C LEU A 73 -3.53 9.99 -1.05
N CYS A 74 -2.28 10.15 -0.62
CA CYS A 74 -1.16 9.32 -1.03
C CYS A 74 -0.70 8.45 0.14
N GLY A 75 -0.21 7.26 -0.15
CA GLY A 75 0.36 6.35 0.82
C GLY A 75 1.66 5.75 0.32
N GLU A 76 2.67 5.79 1.16
CA GLU A 76 3.92 5.05 0.98
C GLU A 76 3.93 3.86 1.95
N LEU A 77 3.80 2.65 1.39
CA LEU A 77 3.89 1.41 2.15
C LEU A 77 5.34 0.96 2.22
N GLN A 78 5.83 0.75 3.44
CA GLN A 78 7.20 0.36 3.70
C GLN A 78 7.25 -0.95 4.48
N ALA A 79 8.27 -1.75 4.21
CA ALA A 79 8.63 -2.91 5.04
C ALA A 79 10.01 -2.75 5.65
N LEU A 80 10.22 -3.46 6.75
CA LEU A 80 11.53 -3.56 7.37
C LEU A 80 12.33 -4.67 6.65
N VAL A 81 13.39 -4.28 5.96
CA VAL A 81 14.31 -5.17 5.24
C VAL A 81 15.68 -5.05 5.88
N GLY A 82 16.10 -6.09 6.60
CA GLY A 82 17.21 -5.99 7.55
C GLY A 82 16.84 -4.98 8.65
N ASP A 83 17.67 -3.94 8.82
CA ASP A 83 17.44 -2.87 9.81
C ASP A 83 16.86 -1.59 9.20
N ASN A 84 16.52 -1.60 7.90
CA ASN A 84 16.10 -0.40 7.18
C ASN A 84 14.66 -0.52 6.67
N TRP A 85 13.89 0.55 6.86
CA TRP A 85 12.60 0.69 6.21
C TRP A 85 12.78 1.00 4.73
N GLN A 86 12.20 0.17 3.87
CA GLN A 86 12.25 0.32 2.42
C GLN A 86 10.85 0.45 1.86
N THR A 87 10.68 1.36 0.91
CA THR A 87 9.44 1.53 0.16
C THR A 87 9.16 0.29 -0.68
N LEU A 88 8.01 -0.34 -0.44
CA LEU A 88 7.51 -1.43 -1.26
C LEU A 88 6.60 -0.93 -2.38
N ALA A 89 5.73 0.02 -2.03
CA ALA A 89 4.72 0.53 -2.91
C ALA A 89 4.37 1.97 -2.54
N TYR A 90 3.94 2.71 -3.54
CA TYR A 90 3.31 4.00 -3.39
C TYR A 90 1.98 3.96 -4.14
N THR A 91 0.97 4.58 -3.55
CA THR A 91 -0.31 4.82 -4.21
C THR A 91 -0.84 6.22 -3.93
N ALA A 92 -1.60 6.78 -4.85
CA ALA A 92 -2.26 8.07 -4.76
C ALA A 92 -3.67 7.97 -5.33
N GLN A 93 -4.63 8.50 -4.58
CA GLN A 93 -6.02 8.57 -5.01
C GLN A 93 -6.58 9.97 -4.82
N GLU A 94 -7.27 10.45 -5.85
CA GLU A 94 -7.98 11.71 -5.82
C GLU A 94 -9.35 11.54 -5.17
N PHE A 95 -9.76 12.53 -4.39
CA PHE A 95 -11.06 12.60 -3.74
C PHE A 95 -11.66 13.98 -3.91
N ASP A 96 -12.97 14.03 -4.13
CA ASP A 96 -13.73 15.28 -4.11
C ASP A 96 -13.99 15.72 -2.66
N TRP A 97 -13.80 17.01 -2.39
CA TRP A 97 -14.11 17.62 -1.11
C TRP A 97 -15.34 18.52 -1.21
N ALA A 98 -16.40 18.15 -0.50
CA ALA A 98 -17.66 18.89 -0.49
C ALA A 98 -17.86 19.75 0.78
N GLY A 99 -16.80 20.06 1.52
CA GLY A 99 -16.90 20.84 2.77
C GLY A 99 -17.31 20.05 4.01
N ALA A 100 -17.40 18.72 3.90
CA ALA A 100 -17.76 17.82 5.00
C ALA A 100 -16.74 16.67 5.11
N PRO A 101 -16.56 16.06 6.30
CA PRO A 101 -15.66 14.93 6.46
C PRO A 101 -15.87 13.81 5.43
N VAL A 102 -14.80 13.34 4.82
CA VAL A 102 -14.81 12.30 3.78
C VAL A 102 -14.06 11.08 4.27
N GLU A 103 -14.67 9.90 4.20
CA GLU A 103 -13.93 8.65 4.37
C GLU A 103 -13.18 8.33 3.07
N ALA A 104 -11.86 8.34 3.14
CA ALA A 104 -10.97 8.15 2.02
C ALA A 104 -10.20 6.84 2.18
N SER A 105 -10.15 6.04 1.12
CA SER A 105 -9.48 4.73 1.12
C SER A 105 -8.44 4.64 0.00
N ILE A 106 -7.26 4.15 0.32
CA ILE A 106 -6.19 3.84 -0.64
C ILE A 106 -5.87 2.36 -0.63
N TYR A 107 -5.32 1.85 -1.73
CA TYR A 107 -5.11 0.41 -1.95
C TYR A 107 -3.70 0.12 -2.45
N PHE A 108 -3.05 -0.85 -1.84
CA PHE A 108 -1.76 -1.39 -2.27
C PHE A 108 -1.97 -2.75 -2.91
N TYR A 109 -1.50 -2.93 -4.15
CA TYR A 109 -1.66 -4.17 -4.89
C TYR A 109 -0.89 -5.32 -4.23
N GLY A 110 -1.63 -6.35 -3.80
CA GLY A 110 -1.11 -7.51 -3.08
C GLY A 110 -0.19 -8.39 -3.92
N GLY A 111 -0.35 -8.38 -5.24
CA GLY A 111 0.52 -9.11 -6.16
C GLY A 111 1.99 -8.69 -6.06
N GLU A 112 2.28 -7.43 -5.75
CA GLU A 112 3.67 -6.99 -5.51
C GLU A 112 4.20 -7.43 -4.15
N ILE A 113 3.38 -7.39 -3.11
CA ILE A 113 3.76 -7.90 -1.78
C ILE A 113 4.14 -9.39 -1.90
N ARG A 114 3.28 -10.17 -2.58
CA ARG A 114 3.54 -11.59 -2.87
C ARG A 114 4.83 -11.80 -3.66
N ARG A 115 5.01 -11.03 -4.74
CA ARG A 115 6.17 -11.15 -5.64
C ARG A 115 7.49 -10.82 -4.93
N LEU A 116 7.48 -9.81 -4.06
CA LEU A 116 8.64 -9.39 -3.28
C LEU A 116 8.93 -10.32 -2.09
N GLN A 117 8.03 -11.27 -1.79
CA GLN A 117 8.13 -12.19 -0.65
C GLN A 117 8.32 -11.46 0.68
N GLN A 118 7.61 -10.34 0.84
CA GLN A 118 7.80 -9.47 1.98
C GLN A 118 6.64 -9.62 2.98
N ASP A 119 6.97 -10.12 4.16
CA ASP A 119 6.03 -10.19 5.27
C ASP A 119 5.96 -8.84 6.01
N GLY A 120 4.80 -8.59 6.62
CA GLY A 120 4.57 -7.48 7.52
C GLY A 120 5.08 -7.74 8.96
N PRO A 121 4.88 -6.79 9.89
CA PRO A 121 4.03 -5.61 9.75
C PRO A 121 4.66 -4.55 8.83
N PHE A 122 3.80 -3.92 8.03
CA PHE A 122 4.19 -2.81 7.16
C PHE A 122 3.99 -1.48 7.88
N ARG A 123 4.81 -0.49 7.53
CA ARG A 123 4.70 0.90 7.98
C ARG A 123 4.03 1.73 6.89
N LEU A 124 3.03 2.53 7.25
CA LEU A 124 2.39 3.46 6.31
C LEU A 124 2.76 4.90 6.63
N LEU A 125 3.36 5.59 5.67
CA LEU A 125 3.44 7.05 5.64
C LEU A 125 2.32 7.56 4.74
N LEU A 126 1.46 8.41 5.27
CA LEU A 126 0.31 8.97 4.58
C LEU A 126 0.63 10.42 4.22
N GLN A 127 0.33 10.83 3.00
CA GLN A 127 0.52 12.20 2.56
C GLN A 127 -0.79 12.74 1.99
N LEU A 128 -1.20 13.90 2.46
CA LEU A 128 -2.35 14.65 1.98
C LEU A 128 -1.83 15.79 1.11
N LYS A 129 -2.27 15.84 -0.16
CA LYS A 129 -1.90 16.90 -1.10
C LYS A 129 -3.13 17.62 -1.65
N GLY A 130 -2.99 18.90 -1.93
CA GLY A 130 -4.05 19.73 -2.49
C GLY A 130 -3.59 21.17 -2.68
N VAL A 131 -4.52 22.06 -3.00
CA VAL A 131 -4.27 23.51 -3.05
C VAL A 131 -3.82 23.97 -1.67
N ASP A 132 -2.58 24.46 -1.58
CA ASP A 132 -1.90 24.89 -0.34
C ASP A 132 -1.85 23.83 0.77
N VAL A 133 -1.96 22.55 0.39
CA VAL A 133 -1.86 21.41 1.31
C VAL A 133 -0.78 20.48 0.78
N ASP A 134 0.27 20.29 1.59
CA ASP A 134 1.24 19.22 1.44
C ASP A 134 1.67 18.79 2.85
N ARG A 135 1.05 17.72 3.36
CA ARG A 135 1.26 17.23 4.71
C ARG A 135 1.55 15.75 4.67
N GLN A 136 2.57 15.31 5.40
CA GLN A 136 2.91 13.91 5.52
C GLN A 136 2.92 13.50 7.00
N GLU A 137 2.28 12.39 7.29
CA GLU A 137 2.08 11.87 8.64
C GLU A 137 2.34 10.37 8.69
N PHE A 138 2.81 9.90 9.85
CA PHE A 138 2.90 8.47 10.11
C PHE A 138 1.51 7.93 10.51
N ALA A 139 0.93 7.10 9.65
CA ALA A 139 -0.44 6.60 9.83
C ALA A 139 -0.55 5.36 10.72
N GLY A 140 0.55 4.64 10.92
CA GLY A 140 0.60 3.46 11.78
C GLY A 140 1.26 2.25 11.11
N PHE A 141 1.23 1.14 11.85
CA PHE A 141 1.66 -0.17 11.37
C PHE A 141 0.45 -1.04 11.04
N THR A 142 0.58 -1.88 10.03
CA THR A 142 -0.40 -2.92 9.76
C THR A 142 -0.34 -4.01 10.84
N PRO A 143 -1.39 -4.86 10.97
CA PRO A 143 -1.19 -6.20 11.50
C PRO A 143 -0.10 -6.95 10.74
N SER A 144 0.46 -8.00 11.33
CA SER A 144 1.39 -8.88 10.63
C SER A 144 0.63 -9.70 9.58
N TYR A 145 1.00 -9.53 8.31
CA TYR A 145 0.48 -10.32 7.19
C TYR A 145 1.63 -11.13 6.57
N GLN A 146 1.32 -12.35 6.14
CA GLN A 146 2.23 -13.17 5.35
C GLN A 146 2.01 -12.85 3.86
N HIS A 147 3.08 -12.76 3.09
CA HIS A 147 2.99 -12.40 1.68
C HIS A 147 2.17 -13.42 0.86
N GLU A 148 2.13 -14.70 1.27
CA GLU A 148 1.35 -15.74 0.61
C GLU A 148 -0.17 -15.58 0.79
N ALA A 149 -0.61 -14.75 1.76
CA ALA A 149 -2.01 -14.43 1.96
C ALA A 149 -2.60 -13.56 0.84
N PHE A 150 -1.74 -12.91 0.05
CA PHE A 150 -2.13 -12.13 -1.11
C PHE A 150 -2.02 -12.94 -2.38
N GLU A 151 -2.94 -12.75 -3.31
CA GLU A 151 -2.81 -13.28 -4.66
C GLU A 151 -2.28 -12.25 -5.67
N LYS A 152 -1.86 -12.75 -6.83
CA LYS A 152 -1.56 -11.93 -8.01
C LYS A 152 -2.82 -11.84 -8.89
N SER A 153 -3.77 -11.00 -8.47
CA SER A 153 -5.01 -10.76 -9.22
C SER A 153 -4.74 -10.03 -10.54
N ASP A 154 -5.51 -10.33 -11.59
CA ASP A 154 -5.47 -9.57 -12.84
C ASP A 154 -6.08 -8.17 -12.66
N LEU A 155 -6.99 -8.00 -11.68
CA LEU A 155 -7.63 -6.73 -11.35
C LEU A 155 -6.77 -5.91 -10.39
N VAL A 156 -6.53 -4.66 -10.73
CA VAL A 156 -5.76 -3.71 -9.93
C VAL A 156 -6.62 -2.48 -9.65
N LEU A 157 -6.66 -2.03 -8.39
CA LEU A 157 -7.28 -0.76 -8.00
C LEU A 157 -6.26 0.39 -8.14
N THR A 158 -6.53 1.34 -9.04
CA THR A 158 -5.62 2.44 -9.41
C THR A 158 -6.34 3.78 -9.37
N GLY A 159 -5.89 4.72 -8.54
CA GLY A 159 -6.44 6.09 -8.53
C GLY A 159 -7.96 6.17 -8.33
N GLY A 160 -8.59 5.17 -7.70
CA GLY A 160 -10.04 5.07 -7.49
C GLY A 160 -10.79 4.26 -8.55
N GLU A 161 -10.14 3.79 -9.62
CA GLU A 161 -10.74 2.92 -10.65
C GLU A 161 -10.16 1.51 -10.61
N ALA A 162 -10.89 0.53 -11.15
CA ALA A 162 -10.41 -0.84 -11.30
C ALA A 162 -10.01 -1.11 -12.75
N LYS A 163 -8.79 -1.60 -12.98
CA LYS A 163 -8.27 -1.89 -14.32
C LYS A 163 -7.55 -3.24 -14.35
N LYS A 164 -7.72 -3.98 -15.44
CA LYS A 164 -7.07 -5.29 -15.58
C LYS A 164 -5.69 -5.17 -16.20
N THR A 165 -4.74 -5.94 -15.66
CA THR A 165 -3.39 -6.05 -16.22
C THR A 165 -3.43 -6.65 -17.62
N SER A 166 -4.35 -7.58 -17.90
CA SER A 166 -4.59 -8.15 -19.24
C SER A 166 -5.06 -7.11 -20.27
N GLU A 167 -5.89 -6.14 -19.86
CA GLU A 167 -6.32 -5.03 -20.71
C GLU A 167 -5.16 -4.07 -21.00
N VAL A 168 -4.32 -3.80 -20.00
CA VAL A 168 -3.11 -2.99 -20.15
C VAL A 168 -2.10 -3.68 -21.06
N LEU A 169 -1.92 -5.00 -20.94
CA LEU A 169 -1.07 -5.77 -21.84
C LEU A 169 -1.55 -5.64 -23.29
N LYS A 170 -2.85 -5.81 -23.54
CA LYS A 170 -3.43 -5.62 -24.88
C LYS A 170 -3.20 -4.21 -25.42
N MET A 171 -3.37 -3.19 -24.58
CA MET A 171 -3.07 -1.80 -24.94
C MET A 171 -1.61 -1.61 -25.38
N VAL A 172 -0.66 -2.23 -24.67
CA VAL A 172 0.76 -2.20 -25.03
C VAL A 172 1.07 -2.95 -26.32
N GLU A 173 0.43 -4.10 -26.54
CA GLU A 173 0.57 -4.86 -27.79
C GLU A 173 0.05 -4.06 -29.00
N ASP A 174 -1.07 -3.35 -28.85
CA ASP A 174 -1.64 -2.52 -29.91
C ASP A 174 -0.80 -1.25 -30.16
N TRP A 175 -0.29 -0.62 -29.10
CA TRP A 175 0.69 0.47 -29.20
C TRP A 175 1.98 0.02 -29.90
N ALA A 176 2.49 -1.17 -29.60
CA ALA A 176 3.70 -1.69 -30.22
C ALA A 176 3.53 -1.89 -31.73
N LYS A 177 2.37 -2.41 -32.16
CA LYS A 177 2.01 -2.53 -33.59
C LYS A 177 1.98 -1.17 -34.28
N SER A 178 1.32 -0.17 -33.69
CA SER A 178 1.22 1.18 -34.29
C SER A 178 2.57 1.90 -34.33
N SER A 179 3.41 1.69 -33.32
CA SER A 179 4.75 2.27 -33.19
C SER A 179 5.84 1.49 -33.93
N ARG A 180 5.49 0.38 -34.59
CA ARG A 180 6.42 -0.53 -35.29
C ARG A 180 7.53 -1.07 -34.39
N VAL A 181 7.20 -1.37 -33.14
CA VAL A 181 8.10 -2.01 -32.16
C VAL A 181 7.75 -3.50 -32.08
N THR A 182 8.74 -4.39 -32.26
CA THR A 182 8.52 -5.84 -32.08
C THR A 182 8.83 -6.23 -30.64
N LEU A 183 7.78 -6.48 -29.86
CA LEU A 183 7.92 -7.05 -28.53
C LEU A 183 8.18 -8.56 -28.62
N GLY A 184 9.10 -9.08 -27.80
CA GLY A 184 9.21 -10.51 -27.57
C GLY A 184 8.14 -11.01 -26.58
N PRO A 185 8.23 -12.27 -26.13
CA PRO A 185 7.34 -12.80 -25.11
C PRO A 185 7.36 -11.94 -23.83
N LEU A 186 6.19 -11.75 -23.20
CA LEU A 186 6.08 -11.13 -21.89
C LEU A 186 6.83 -12.00 -20.86
N GLU A 187 7.76 -11.39 -20.14
CA GLU A 187 8.52 -12.04 -19.05
C GLU A 187 7.84 -11.79 -17.71
N GLU A 188 7.47 -10.54 -17.44
CA GLU A 188 6.90 -10.14 -16.16
C GLU A 188 5.95 -8.95 -16.33
N ALA A 189 4.84 -8.99 -15.59
CA ALA A 189 3.94 -7.86 -15.40
C ALA A 189 3.82 -7.59 -13.90
N THR A 190 4.01 -6.32 -13.52
CA THR A 190 4.01 -5.82 -12.13
C THR A 190 3.23 -4.51 -12.08
N PHE A 191 2.68 -4.17 -10.91
CA PHE A 191 2.03 -2.88 -10.68
C PHE A 191 2.52 -2.26 -9.38
N THR A 192 3.35 -1.22 -9.46
CA THR A 192 3.93 -0.56 -8.29
C THR A 192 4.18 0.92 -8.59
N PHE A 193 4.12 1.76 -7.56
CA PHE A 193 4.19 3.22 -7.69
C PHE A 193 3.16 3.77 -8.68
N ASP A 194 1.91 3.30 -8.55
CA ASP A 194 0.76 3.60 -9.41
C ASP A 194 0.94 3.37 -10.92
N ARG A 195 1.86 2.51 -11.34
CA ARG A 195 2.05 2.23 -12.77
C ARG A 195 2.31 0.76 -13.05
N TRP A 196 1.87 0.30 -14.22
CA TRP A 196 2.26 -1.01 -14.72
C TRP A 196 3.68 -0.96 -15.24
N ARG A 197 4.47 -1.98 -14.92
CA ARG A 197 5.73 -2.30 -15.58
C ARG A 197 5.61 -3.66 -16.23
N LEU A 198 5.76 -3.67 -17.55
CA LEU A 198 5.72 -4.85 -18.40
C LEU A 198 7.13 -5.07 -18.98
N ASP A 199 7.77 -6.14 -18.55
CA ASP A 199 9.08 -6.55 -19.01
C ASP A 199 8.92 -7.63 -20.09
N PHE A 200 9.43 -7.34 -21.29
CA PHE A 200 9.40 -8.25 -22.43
C PHE A 200 10.82 -8.76 -22.71
N GLN A 201 10.90 -10.02 -23.13
CA GLN A 201 12.13 -10.62 -23.64
C GLN A 201 12.51 -10.01 -25.00
N GLY A 202 13.79 -10.13 -25.36
CA GLY A 202 14.25 -9.80 -26.70
C GLY A 202 13.82 -10.82 -27.73
N THR A 203 13.79 -10.42 -28.99
CA THR A 203 13.65 -11.34 -30.12
C THR A 203 15.02 -11.60 -30.76
N ARG A 204 15.06 -12.36 -31.85
CA ARG A 204 16.29 -12.51 -32.65
C ARG A 204 16.77 -11.18 -33.27
N ARG A 205 15.88 -10.20 -33.43
CA ARG A 205 16.12 -8.95 -34.17
C ARG A 205 16.03 -7.70 -33.30
N GLU A 206 15.33 -7.77 -32.17
CA GLU A 206 15.10 -6.64 -31.29
C GLU A 206 15.53 -6.96 -29.85
N PRO A 207 16.08 -5.98 -29.12
CA PRO A 207 16.45 -6.18 -27.72
C PRO A 207 15.23 -6.34 -26.83
N ALA A 208 15.45 -6.83 -25.61
CA ALA A 208 14.43 -6.84 -24.56
C ALA A 208 13.92 -5.41 -24.28
N ARG A 209 12.64 -5.29 -23.95
CA ARG A 209 11.97 -4.01 -23.71
C ARG A 209 11.35 -3.97 -22.32
N ARG A 210 11.33 -2.79 -21.71
CA ARG A 210 10.54 -2.47 -20.53
C ARG A 210 9.56 -1.40 -20.94
N VAL A 211 8.28 -1.65 -20.70
CA VAL A 211 7.21 -0.70 -20.98
C VAL A 211 6.59 -0.32 -19.65
N TRP A 212 6.42 0.98 -19.42
CA TRP A 212 5.63 1.51 -18.33
C TRP A 212 4.32 2.06 -18.88
N VAL A 213 3.24 1.82 -18.14
CA VAL A 213 1.91 2.36 -18.45
C VAL A 213 1.38 3.07 -17.22
N GLU A 214 1.10 4.35 -17.36
CA GLU A 214 0.46 5.16 -16.32
C GLU A 214 -1.05 4.84 -16.25
N PRO A 215 -1.76 5.13 -15.14
CA PRO A 215 -3.20 4.92 -15.01
C PRO A 215 -4.01 5.58 -16.13
N THR A 216 -3.56 6.77 -16.54
CA THR A 216 -4.09 7.57 -17.66
C THR A 216 -3.95 6.91 -19.03
N GLY A 217 -3.15 5.84 -19.14
CA GLY A 217 -2.86 5.14 -20.39
C GLY A 217 -1.65 5.68 -21.16
N GLU A 218 -0.91 6.64 -20.60
CA GLU A 218 0.36 7.05 -21.18
C GLU A 218 1.37 5.89 -21.16
N ILE A 219 2.05 5.67 -22.30
CA ILE A 219 2.99 4.56 -22.48
C ILE A 219 4.39 5.13 -22.69
N SER A 220 5.34 4.65 -21.89
CA SER A 220 6.77 4.89 -22.12
C SER A 220 7.52 3.56 -22.25
N CYS A 221 8.59 3.54 -23.05
CA CYS A 221 9.33 2.33 -23.34
C CYS A 221 10.84 2.58 -23.32
N ALA A 222 11.58 1.64 -22.73
CA ALA A 222 13.03 1.63 -22.73
C ALA A 222 13.59 0.27 -23.16
N THR A 223 14.77 0.29 -23.76
CA THR A 223 15.56 -0.92 -24.00
C THR A 223 16.09 -1.45 -22.67
N ARG A 224 15.88 -2.74 -22.40
CA ARG A 224 16.48 -3.42 -21.24
C ARG A 224 17.89 -3.87 -21.63
N VAL A 225 18.89 -3.31 -20.97
CA VAL A 225 20.26 -3.82 -21.04
C VAL A 225 20.33 -4.98 -20.06
N ARG A 226 20.67 -6.19 -20.53
CA ARG A 226 20.95 -7.32 -19.63
C ARG A 226 22.06 -6.88 -18.67
N ALA A 227 21.80 -6.91 -17.35
CA ALA A 227 22.87 -6.84 -16.37
C ALA A 227 23.83 -7.98 -16.69
N ARG A 228 25.11 -7.66 -16.94
CA ARG A 228 26.14 -8.69 -17.05
C ARG A 228 26.25 -9.32 -15.68
N GLY A 229 25.80 -10.57 -15.56
CA GLY A 229 26.09 -11.42 -14.42
C GLY A 229 27.57 -11.79 -14.37
#